data_AF-A0A3D2UED1-F1
#
_entry.id   AF-A0A3D2UED1-F1
#
_cell.length_a   1.000
_cell.length_b   1.000
_cell.length_c   1.000
_cell.angle_alpha   90.00
_cell.angle_beta   90.00
_cell.angle_gamma   90.00
#
_symmetry.space_group_name_H-M   'P 1'
#
loop_
_entity.id
_entity.type
_entity.pdbx_description
1 polymer ?
#
loop_
_entity_poly.entity_id
_entity_poly.type
_entity_poly.pdbx_seq_one_letter_code
_entity_poly.pdbx_strand_id
1 'polypeptide(L)'
;MAFSARFSLLLTGLTIAGVLLAWSPASQSSDSEDRILVDEGFLITNQTLIDRCSRCHTVDEEGRMSRISWLRKTPEGWQTSIRRMMALHGARLNQADAVEIVRYLSNEQGLAPEELRPGMFEIERRSDDHDWDGDSDVEYTCIQCHSMGRVMTQRRTEEEWGLLITTHRALYPLSDWQAFRYTGPASEQDDPRHPMERAINHLGEVFPLETPEWSAWSANKRPARLEGTWTISGHEPGKGPLYGTMMISV
;
A
#
# COMPACT_ATOMS: atom_id res chain seq x y z
N MET A 1 -58.12 -31.74 -48.25
CA MET A 1 -57.83 -33.06 -48.82
C MET A 1 -56.75 -33.68 -47.95
N ALA A 2 -57.10 -34.79 -47.29
CA ALA A 2 -56.23 -35.51 -46.38
C ALA A 2 -55.23 -36.38 -47.14
N PHE A 3 -53.99 -36.46 -46.68
CA PHE A 3 -53.17 -37.65 -46.87
C PHE A 3 -52.38 -37.96 -45.60
N SER A 4 -52.68 -39.14 -45.08
CA SER A 4 -52.16 -39.77 -43.88
C SER A 4 -50.86 -40.49 -44.21
N ALA A 5 -49.80 -40.31 -43.41
CA ALA A 5 -48.62 -41.18 -43.44
C ALA A 5 -48.47 -41.83 -42.06
N ARG A 6 -48.55 -43.17 -42.07
CA ARG A 6 -48.45 -44.05 -40.90
C ARG A 6 -46.98 -44.20 -40.50
N PHE A 7 -46.67 -44.13 -39.20
CA PHE A 7 -45.39 -44.59 -38.68
C PHE A 7 -45.63 -45.69 -37.64
N SER A 8 -44.97 -46.83 -37.86
CA SER A 8 -45.12 -48.06 -37.08
C SER A 8 -44.42 -47.95 -35.73
N LEU A 9 -45.10 -48.40 -34.68
CA LEU A 9 -44.49 -48.74 -33.38
C LEU A 9 -43.71 -50.05 -33.49
N LEU A 10 -42.54 -50.10 -32.85
CA LEU A 10 -41.95 -51.34 -32.33
C LEU A 10 -41.55 -51.10 -30.87
N LEU A 11 -42.19 -51.87 -29.99
CA LEU A 11 -41.91 -51.99 -28.56
C LEU A 11 -40.78 -53.01 -28.37
N THR A 12 -39.70 -52.63 -27.70
CA THR A 12 -38.84 -53.56 -26.95
C THR A 12 -38.47 -52.90 -25.63
N GLY A 13 -39.00 -53.44 -24.54
CA GLY A 13 -38.61 -53.05 -23.20
C GLY A 13 -37.34 -53.77 -22.77
N LEU A 14 -36.56 -53.14 -21.87
CA LEU A 14 -35.75 -53.86 -20.90
C LEU A 14 -35.38 -52.95 -19.71
N THR A 15 -35.91 -53.34 -18.55
CA THR A 15 -35.32 -53.31 -17.20
C THR A 15 -34.56 -52.08 -16.72
N ILE A 16 -35.21 -51.39 -15.77
CA ILE A 16 -34.63 -50.47 -14.79
C ILE A 16 -33.64 -51.24 -13.90
N ALA A 17 -32.37 -50.82 -13.90
CA ALA A 17 -31.43 -51.04 -12.80
C ALA A 17 -30.96 -49.66 -12.35
N GLY A 18 -31.46 -49.23 -11.18
CA GLY A 18 -31.12 -47.95 -10.59
C GLY A 18 -29.67 -47.94 -10.11
N VAL A 19 -28.93 -46.93 -10.56
CA VAL A 19 -27.74 -46.43 -9.87
C VAL A 19 -28.00 -44.95 -9.65
N LEU A 20 -28.36 -44.61 -8.42
CA LEU A 20 -28.37 -43.22 -7.95
C LEU A 20 -26.91 -42.77 -7.82
N LEU A 21 -26.35 -42.22 -8.89
CA LEU A 21 -25.18 -41.36 -8.78
C LEU A 21 -25.67 -40.02 -8.25
N ALA A 22 -25.49 -39.81 -6.94
CA ALA A 22 -25.57 -38.50 -6.34
C ALA A 22 -24.48 -37.62 -6.99
N TRP A 23 -24.85 -36.86 -8.01
CA TRP A 23 -24.07 -35.71 -8.46
C TRP A 23 -24.28 -34.61 -7.43
N SER A 24 -23.38 -34.55 -6.46
CA SER A 24 -23.16 -33.31 -5.72
C SER A 24 -22.72 -32.26 -6.74
N PRO A 25 -23.43 -31.14 -6.93
CA PRO A 25 -22.83 -30.00 -7.58
C PRO A 25 -21.71 -29.55 -6.64
N ALA A 26 -20.46 -29.82 -7.03
CA ALA A 26 -19.33 -29.17 -6.41
C ALA A 26 -19.62 -27.67 -6.44
N SER A 27 -19.57 -27.04 -5.27
CA SER A 27 -19.55 -25.59 -5.15
C SER A 27 -18.52 -25.08 -6.15
N GLN A 28 -18.96 -24.33 -7.15
CA GLN A 28 -18.07 -23.50 -7.93
C GLN A 28 -17.57 -22.41 -6.96
N SER A 29 -16.51 -22.74 -6.22
CA SER A 29 -15.54 -21.73 -5.83
C SER A 29 -15.02 -21.19 -7.15
N SER A 30 -15.31 -19.92 -7.42
CA SER A 30 -14.61 -19.15 -8.42
C SER A 30 -13.16 -19.04 -7.96
N ASP A 31 -12.37 -20.09 -8.21
CA ASP A 31 -10.92 -20.00 -8.23
C ASP A 31 -10.58 -19.02 -9.34
N SER A 32 -10.25 -17.79 -8.93
CA SER A 32 -9.51 -16.86 -9.77
C SER A 32 -8.08 -17.38 -9.89
N GLU A 33 -7.88 -18.42 -10.70
CA GLU A 33 -6.58 -18.81 -11.23
C GLU A 33 -6.10 -17.74 -12.22
N ASP A 34 -5.71 -16.56 -11.73
CA ASP A 34 -4.68 -15.69 -12.33
C ASP A 34 -4.35 -14.45 -11.44
N ARG A 35 -3.78 -14.67 -10.25
CA ARG A 35 -3.03 -13.61 -9.54
C ARG A 35 -1.68 -14.16 -9.12
N ILE A 36 -0.70 -14.09 -10.02
CA ILE A 36 0.71 -14.11 -9.61
C ILE A 36 0.98 -12.74 -8.97
N LEU A 37 0.65 -12.62 -7.68
CA LEU A 37 1.17 -11.57 -6.81
C LEU A 37 1.90 -12.27 -5.67
N VAL A 38 3.08 -12.80 -5.98
CA VAL A 38 4.07 -13.01 -4.92
C VAL A 38 4.79 -11.68 -4.82
N ASP A 39 4.32 -10.81 -3.93
CA ASP A 39 5.13 -9.67 -3.52
C ASP A 39 6.48 -10.26 -3.07
N GLU A 40 7.55 -10.01 -3.79
CA GLU A 40 8.88 -10.41 -3.35
C GLU A 40 9.33 -9.36 -2.34
N GLY A 41 8.98 -9.57 -1.06
CA GLY A 41 9.35 -8.65 0.01
C GLY A 41 10.84 -8.32 0.00
N PHE A 42 11.19 -7.10 0.41
CA PHE A 42 12.54 -6.57 0.33
C PHE A 42 13.51 -7.31 1.26
N LEU A 43 14.62 -7.79 0.71
CA LEU A 43 15.69 -8.37 1.53
C LEU A 43 16.37 -7.31 2.39
N ILE A 44 16.58 -7.61 3.66
CA ILE A 44 17.23 -6.68 4.59
C ILE A 44 18.70 -7.10 4.78
N THR A 45 19.61 -6.26 4.30
CA THR A 45 21.06 -6.53 4.34
C THR A 45 21.83 -5.64 5.31
N ASN A 46 21.18 -4.60 5.86
CA ASN A 46 21.82 -3.71 6.82
C ASN A 46 21.87 -4.34 8.22
N GLN A 47 23.09 -4.64 8.70
CA GLN A 47 23.28 -5.31 9.98
C GLN A 47 22.78 -4.48 11.18
N THR A 48 22.94 -3.16 11.14
CA THR A 48 22.45 -2.27 12.21
C THR A 48 20.93 -2.39 12.36
N LEU A 49 20.19 -2.43 11.25
CA LEU A 49 18.74 -2.66 11.24
C LEU A 49 18.40 -4.03 11.83
N ILE A 50 19.05 -5.10 11.34
CA ILE A 50 18.80 -6.47 11.81
C ILE A 50 19.04 -6.56 13.32
N ASP A 51 20.18 -6.09 13.81
CA ASP A 51 20.56 -6.15 15.22
C ASP A 51 19.62 -5.38 16.14
N ARG A 52 19.07 -4.25 15.66
CA ARG A 52 18.19 -3.38 16.47
C ARG A 52 16.72 -3.78 16.40
N CYS A 53 16.28 -4.40 15.31
CA CYS A 53 14.86 -4.67 15.05
C CYS A 53 14.48 -6.15 15.21
N SER A 54 15.42 -7.09 15.07
CA SER A 54 15.14 -8.54 15.03
C SER A 54 14.52 -9.12 16.30
N ARG A 55 14.65 -8.43 17.44
CA ARG A 55 13.97 -8.82 18.70
C ARG A 55 12.45 -8.87 18.56
N CYS A 56 11.87 -8.03 17.70
CA CYS A 56 10.43 -7.92 17.49
C CYS A 56 10.02 -8.24 16.05
N HIS A 57 10.90 -8.03 15.08
CA HIS A 57 10.67 -8.29 13.68
C HIS A 57 11.39 -9.58 13.27
N THR A 58 10.64 -10.67 13.12
CA THR A 58 11.19 -11.97 12.69
C THR A 58 11.91 -11.84 11.36
N VAL A 59 13.10 -12.42 11.27
CA VAL A 59 13.87 -12.56 10.03
C VAL A 59 13.58 -13.96 9.46
N ASP A 60 13.18 -14.06 8.21
CA ASP A 60 12.97 -15.35 7.53
C ASP A 60 14.28 -15.89 6.89
N GLU A 61 14.19 -17.05 6.24
CA GLU A 61 15.34 -17.75 5.65
C GLU A 61 15.98 -16.97 4.50
N GLU A 62 15.18 -16.17 3.79
CA GLU A 62 15.62 -15.32 2.68
C GLU A 62 16.21 -13.98 3.16
N GLY A 63 16.07 -13.64 4.44
CA GLY A 63 16.56 -12.39 5.01
C GLY A 63 15.56 -11.23 4.94
N ARG A 64 14.27 -11.52 4.77
CA ARG A 64 13.19 -10.54 4.91
C ARG A 64 12.80 -10.43 6.37
N MET A 65 12.37 -9.24 6.78
CA MET A 65 11.92 -8.94 8.12
C MET A 65 10.42 -8.68 8.16
N SER A 66 9.73 -9.30 9.11
CA SER A 66 8.28 -9.11 9.28
C SER A 66 7.93 -7.62 9.36
N ARG A 67 6.84 -7.21 8.70
CA ARG A 67 6.45 -5.81 8.47
C ARG A 67 7.41 -5.02 7.58
N ILE A 68 8.68 -4.91 7.97
CA ILE A 68 9.65 -3.98 7.38
C ILE A 68 9.83 -4.25 5.88
N SER A 69 9.92 -5.52 5.48
CA SER A 69 10.14 -5.92 4.08
C SER A 69 8.94 -5.73 3.15
N TRP A 70 7.79 -5.29 3.67
CA TRP A 70 6.51 -5.34 2.96
C TRP A 70 5.91 -3.95 2.71
N LEU A 71 6.73 -2.91 2.85
CA LEU A 71 6.32 -1.53 2.66
C LEU A 71 7.48 -0.62 2.23
N ARG A 72 7.14 0.47 1.54
CA ARG A 72 8.04 1.55 1.13
C ARG A 72 7.48 2.91 1.52
N LYS A 73 8.35 3.87 1.83
CA LYS A 73 7.98 5.23 2.29
C LYS A 73 9.02 6.27 1.90
N THR A 74 8.67 7.53 2.05
CA THR A 74 9.63 8.65 2.08
C THR A 74 10.57 8.56 3.28
N PRO A 75 11.72 9.28 3.25
CA PRO A 75 12.62 9.38 4.41
C PRO A 75 11.92 9.82 5.70
N GLU A 76 11.02 10.80 5.61
CA GLU A 76 10.22 11.30 6.72
C GLU A 76 9.24 10.23 7.24
N GLY A 77 8.67 9.43 6.36
CA GLY A 77 7.81 8.29 6.71
C GLY A 77 8.55 7.19 7.45
N TRP A 78 9.78 6.87 7.03
CA TRP A 78 10.67 5.94 7.73
C TRP A 78 11.10 6.50 9.08
N GLN A 79 11.53 7.76 9.13
CA GLN A 79 11.88 8.44 10.39
C GLN A 79 10.72 8.41 11.39
N THR A 80 9.49 8.66 10.93
CA THR A 80 8.28 8.59 11.77
C THR A 80 8.05 7.18 12.31
N SER A 81 8.27 6.16 11.48
CA SER A 81 8.12 4.76 11.89
C SER A 81 9.16 4.38 12.96
N ILE A 82 10.42 4.77 12.79
CA ILE A 82 11.49 4.56 13.79
C ILE A 82 11.20 5.31 15.09
N ARG A 83 10.81 6.58 15.01
CA ARG A 83 10.41 7.36 16.20
C ARG A 83 9.25 6.70 16.95
N ARG A 84 8.26 6.14 16.25
CA ARG A 84 7.17 5.40 16.89
C ARG A 84 7.67 4.15 17.60
N MET A 85 8.61 3.40 17.01
CA MET A 85 9.20 2.23 17.68
C MET A 85 9.95 2.60 18.95
N MET A 86 10.70 3.71 18.93
CA MET A 86 11.40 4.21 20.12
C MET A 86 10.41 4.70 21.19
N ALA A 87 9.42 5.51 20.80
CA ALA A 87 8.52 6.18 21.73
C ALA A 87 7.44 5.27 22.32
N LEU A 88 6.86 4.38 21.51
CA LEU A 88 5.70 3.56 21.92
C LEU A 88 6.05 2.09 22.20
N HIS A 89 7.15 1.59 21.65
CA HIS A 89 7.52 0.18 21.75
C HIS A 89 8.88 -0.05 22.43
N GLY A 90 9.52 1.01 22.93
CA GLY A 90 10.74 0.93 23.73
C GLY A 90 11.98 0.46 22.96
N ALA A 91 11.98 0.58 21.63
CA ALA A 91 13.15 0.26 20.82
C ALA A 91 14.33 1.16 21.21
N ARG A 92 15.47 0.55 21.57
CA ARG A 92 16.66 1.27 22.02
C ARG A 92 17.59 1.52 20.83
N LEU A 93 17.52 2.71 20.27
CA LEU A 93 18.41 3.17 19.20
C LEU A 93 19.15 4.43 19.67
N ASN A 94 20.45 4.49 19.40
CA ASN A 94 21.18 5.75 19.46
C ASN A 94 20.92 6.56 18.17
N GLN A 95 21.36 7.82 18.13
CA GLN A 95 21.11 8.70 16.98
C GLN A 95 21.81 8.23 15.69
N ALA A 96 23.03 7.70 15.79
CA ALA A 96 23.78 7.22 14.63
C ALA A 96 23.07 6.01 13.99
N ASP A 97 22.69 5.02 14.80
CA ASP A 97 21.94 3.84 14.36
C ASP A 97 20.61 4.25 13.70
N ALA A 98 19.87 5.20 14.31
CA ALA A 98 18.60 5.66 13.75
C ALA A 98 18.77 6.37 12.41
N VAL A 99 19.80 7.21 12.25
CA VAL A 99 20.11 7.89 10.97
C VAL A 99 20.53 6.88 9.91
N GLU A 100 21.36 5.91 10.27
CA GLU A 100 21.79 4.84 9.37
C GLU A 100 20.60 4.02 8.87
N ILE A 101 19.74 3.55 9.78
CA ILE A 101 18.56 2.75 9.44
C ILE A 101 17.60 3.54 8.55
N VAL A 102 17.31 4.81 8.89
CA VAL A 102 16.45 5.65 8.05
C VAL A 102 17.07 5.83 6.66
N ARG A 103 18.38 6.08 6.56
CA ARG A 103 19.07 6.21 5.27
C ARG A 103 18.98 4.92 4.45
N TYR A 104 19.27 3.76 5.07
CA TYR A 104 19.18 2.46 4.41
C TYR A 104 17.76 2.21 3.86
N LEU A 105 16.74 2.34 4.72
CA LEU A 105 15.35 2.12 4.33
C LEU A 105 14.88 3.13 3.28
N SER A 106 15.34 4.38 3.33
CA SER A 106 15.01 5.38 2.31
C SER A 106 15.63 5.05 0.95
N ASN A 107 16.85 4.50 0.94
CA ASN A 107 17.55 4.15 -0.28
C ASN A 107 16.99 2.86 -0.91
N GLU A 108 16.73 1.84 -0.09
CA GLU A 108 16.31 0.52 -0.57
C GLU A 108 14.80 0.36 -0.69
N GLN A 109 14.04 1.07 0.14
CA GLN A 109 12.58 0.96 0.25
C GLN A 109 11.94 2.37 0.21
N GLY A 110 12.41 3.18 -0.72
CA GLY A 110 11.94 4.54 -0.99
C GLY A 110 10.77 4.59 -1.98
N LEU A 111 10.46 5.78 -2.47
CA LEU A 111 9.49 5.99 -3.56
C LEU A 111 10.22 6.44 -4.83
N ALA A 112 9.71 6.03 -5.99
CA ALA A 112 10.10 6.64 -7.25
C ALA A 112 9.61 8.10 -7.31
N PRO A 113 10.27 8.98 -8.11
CA PRO A 113 9.84 10.36 -8.27
C PRO A 113 8.37 10.50 -8.71
N GLU A 114 7.92 9.64 -9.61
CA GLU A 114 6.54 9.58 -10.13
C GLU A 114 5.54 9.22 -9.02
N GLU A 115 5.91 8.30 -8.14
CA GLU A 115 5.08 7.87 -7.02
C GLU A 115 4.92 8.95 -5.95
N LEU A 116 5.97 9.76 -5.73
CA LEU A 116 5.98 10.84 -4.75
C LEU A 116 5.33 12.11 -5.28
N ARG A 117 5.35 12.36 -6.60
CA ARG A 117 4.90 13.62 -7.22
C ARG A 117 3.51 14.08 -6.74
N PRO A 118 2.47 13.23 -6.66
CA PRO A 118 1.15 13.64 -6.18
C PRO A 118 1.14 14.00 -4.68
N GLY A 119 2.06 13.45 -3.89
CA GLY A 119 2.17 13.66 -2.43
C GLY A 119 3.26 14.64 -2.00
N MET A 120 3.96 15.32 -2.93
CA MET A 120 5.12 16.17 -2.57
C MET A 120 4.76 17.29 -1.60
N PHE A 121 3.52 17.78 -1.63
CA PHE A 121 3.04 18.83 -0.74
C PHE A 121 3.20 18.47 0.74
N GLU A 122 3.04 17.19 1.11
CA GLU A 122 3.20 16.71 2.49
C GLU A 122 4.65 16.87 2.96
N ILE A 123 5.61 16.56 2.08
CA ILE A 123 7.05 16.61 2.40
C ILE A 123 7.57 18.04 2.36
N GLU A 124 7.09 18.83 1.40
CA GLU A 124 7.41 20.25 1.27
C GLU A 124 6.72 21.14 2.31
N ARG A 125 5.85 20.56 3.16
CA ARG A 125 5.10 21.29 4.20
C ARG A 125 4.25 22.43 3.63
N ARG A 126 3.68 22.23 2.44
CA ARG A 126 2.77 23.21 1.84
C ARG A 126 1.53 23.33 2.72
N SER A 127 1.11 24.57 2.98
CA SER A 127 0.01 24.87 3.90
C SER A 127 -1.35 24.94 3.22
N ASP A 128 -1.38 24.85 1.89
CA ASP A 128 -2.61 24.90 1.11
C ASP A 128 -3.40 23.59 1.23
N ASP A 129 -4.72 23.66 1.08
CA ASP A 129 -5.57 22.48 1.01
C ASP A 129 -5.24 21.68 -0.26
N HIS A 130 -5.18 20.36 -0.12
CA HIS A 130 -4.88 19.43 -1.21
C HIS A 130 -5.94 18.36 -1.23
N ASP A 131 -6.78 18.41 -2.26
CA ASP A 131 -7.80 17.39 -2.52
C ASP A 131 -7.13 16.17 -3.17
N TRP A 132 -7.58 14.97 -2.82
CA TRP A 132 -7.18 13.75 -3.50
C TRP A 132 -8.23 13.35 -4.54
N ASP A 133 -7.81 13.30 -5.81
CA ASP A 133 -8.67 12.90 -6.94
C ASP A 133 -9.03 11.40 -6.99
N GLY A 134 -8.92 10.68 -5.86
CA GLY A 134 -9.21 9.25 -5.75
C GLY A 134 -10.62 8.95 -5.24
N ASP A 135 -10.74 7.90 -4.42
CA ASP A 135 -12.02 7.52 -3.81
C ASP A 135 -12.32 8.43 -2.60
N SER A 136 -13.36 9.27 -2.71
CA SER A 136 -13.74 10.23 -1.67
C SER A 136 -14.14 9.61 -0.34
N ASP A 137 -14.68 8.38 -0.31
CA ASP A 137 -15.01 7.72 0.95
C ASP A 137 -13.76 7.14 1.61
N VAL A 138 -12.80 6.67 0.81
CA VAL A 138 -11.49 6.27 1.33
C VAL A 138 -10.75 7.48 1.86
N GLU A 139 -10.82 8.61 1.16
CA GLU A 139 -10.27 9.88 1.61
C GLU A 139 -10.86 10.23 2.97
N TYR A 140 -12.18 10.31 3.05
CA TYR A 140 -12.91 10.62 4.28
C TYR A 140 -12.50 9.70 5.42
N THR A 141 -12.40 8.39 5.18
CA THR A 141 -12.00 7.41 6.20
C THR A 141 -10.59 7.67 6.75
N CYS A 142 -9.67 8.16 5.90
CA CYS A 142 -8.26 8.34 6.25
C CYS A 142 -7.93 9.73 6.80
N ILE A 143 -8.65 10.79 6.40
CA ILE A 143 -8.22 12.17 6.64
C ILE A 143 -8.76 12.84 7.91
N GLN A 144 -9.58 12.16 8.71
CA GLN A 144 -10.17 12.75 9.92
C GLN A 144 -9.13 13.16 10.98
N CYS A 145 -7.89 12.69 10.86
CA CYS A 145 -6.83 12.91 11.84
C CYS A 145 -5.54 13.52 11.25
N HIS A 146 -5.22 13.23 9.99
CA HIS A 146 -4.02 13.71 9.31
C HIS A 146 -4.25 13.77 7.80
N SER A 147 -3.39 14.47 7.08
CA SER A 147 -3.48 14.63 5.63
C SER A 147 -3.52 13.31 4.86
N MET A 148 -4.18 13.34 3.69
CA MET A 148 -4.12 12.23 2.72
C MET A 148 -2.71 12.05 2.16
N GLY A 149 -1.93 13.14 2.07
CA GLY A 149 -0.54 13.11 1.65
C GLY A 149 0.30 12.07 2.40
N ARG A 150 0.10 11.94 3.72
CA ARG A 150 0.80 10.92 4.52
C ARG A 150 0.48 9.48 4.11
N VAL A 151 -0.73 9.23 3.61
CA VAL A 151 -1.16 7.94 3.07
C VAL A 151 -0.54 7.74 1.68
N MET A 152 -0.67 8.75 0.81
CA MET A 152 -0.19 8.74 -0.58
C MET A 152 1.33 8.55 -0.69
N THR A 153 2.10 9.02 0.30
CA THR A 153 3.57 8.88 0.35
C THR A 153 4.03 7.53 0.91
N GLN A 154 3.25 6.47 0.72
CA GLN A 154 3.58 5.10 1.13
C GLN A 154 3.13 4.10 0.06
N ARG A 155 3.79 2.95 0.02
CA ARG A 155 3.45 1.80 -0.84
C ARG A 155 3.52 0.54 0.01
N ARG A 156 2.54 -0.35 -0.09
CA ARG A 156 2.42 -1.51 0.82
C ARG A 156 1.71 -2.65 0.12
N THR A 157 1.94 -3.87 0.61
CA THR A 157 1.04 -4.98 0.31
C THR A 157 -0.34 -4.71 0.90
N GLU A 158 -1.37 -5.36 0.37
CA GLU A 158 -2.74 -5.28 0.92
C GLU A 158 -2.79 -5.69 2.40
N GLU A 159 -2.04 -6.74 2.75
CA GLU A 159 -1.90 -7.18 4.15
C GLU A 159 -1.30 -6.08 5.03
N GLU A 160 -0.26 -5.38 4.57
CA GLU A 160 0.36 -4.29 5.32
C GLU A 160 -0.54 -3.04 5.44
N TRP A 161 -1.47 -2.83 4.52
CA TRP A 161 -2.56 -1.86 4.68
C TRP A 161 -3.55 -2.29 5.76
N GLY A 162 -3.95 -3.57 5.77
CA GLY A 162 -4.81 -4.13 6.83
C GLY A 162 -4.17 -4.04 8.23
N LEU A 163 -2.88 -4.37 8.34
CA LEU A 163 -2.13 -4.25 9.58
C LEU A 163 -1.92 -2.79 9.99
N LEU A 164 -1.85 -1.85 9.04
CA LEU A 164 -1.82 -0.42 9.35
C LEU A 164 -3.13 0.03 9.99
N ILE A 165 -4.28 -0.35 9.45
CA ILE A 165 -5.58 -0.01 10.04
C ILE A 165 -5.73 -0.65 11.42
N THR A 166 -5.30 -1.91 11.59
CA THR A 166 -5.27 -2.56 12.91
C THR A 166 -4.41 -1.78 13.91
N THR A 167 -3.28 -1.24 13.46
CA THR A 167 -2.41 -0.38 14.30
C THR A 167 -3.13 0.91 14.70
N HIS A 168 -3.87 1.55 13.79
CA HIS A 168 -4.66 2.74 14.13
C HIS A 168 -5.72 2.43 15.18
N ARG A 169 -6.46 1.32 15.03
CA ARG A 169 -7.47 0.90 16.02
C ARG A 169 -6.85 0.61 17.39
N ALA A 170 -5.69 -0.04 17.41
CA ALA A 170 -4.99 -0.39 18.64
C ALA A 170 -4.44 0.83 19.39
N LEU A 171 -3.89 1.81 18.67
CA LEU A 171 -3.32 3.02 19.27
C LEU A 171 -4.37 4.10 19.56
N TYR A 172 -5.46 4.12 18.81
CA TYR A 172 -6.53 5.10 18.89
C TYR A 172 -7.88 4.39 19.03
N PRO A 173 -8.25 3.91 20.24
CA PRO A 173 -9.45 3.09 20.44
C PRO A 173 -10.77 3.79 20.08
N LEU A 174 -10.77 5.12 19.94
CA LEU A 174 -11.93 5.91 19.50
C LEU A 174 -12.04 6.06 17.97
N SER A 175 -11.04 5.63 17.22
CA SER A 175 -11.02 5.73 15.74
C SER A 175 -12.20 5.02 15.08
N ASP A 176 -12.68 3.92 15.66
CA ASP A 176 -13.88 3.21 15.23
C ASP A 176 -15.11 4.11 15.17
N TRP A 177 -15.28 5.02 16.14
CA TRP A 177 -16.40 5.94 16.18
C TRP A 177 -16.16 7.25 15.44
N GLN A 178 -14.90 7.71 15.38
CA GLN A 178 -14.55 9.00 14.80
C GLN A 178 -14.40 8.96 13.28
N ALA A 179 -13.83 7.89 12.73
CA ALA A 179 -13.42 7.85 11.33
C ALA A 179 -13.76 6.54 10.61
N PHE A 180 -13.64 5.38 11.29
CA PHE A 180 -13.81 4.09 10.62
C PHE A 180 -15.26 3.62 10.48
N ARG A 181 -16.19 4.32 11.14
CA ARG A 181 -17.62 4.24 10.81
C ARG A 181 -17.96 5.38 9.89
N TYR A 182 -18.40 5.04 8.69
CA TYR A 182 -18.99 6.01 7.80
C TYR A 182 -20.38 6.34 8.34
N THR A 183 -20.53 7.56 8.84
CA THR A 183 -21.79 8.12 9.35
C THR A 183 -22.31 9.25 8.48
N GLY A 184 -21.69 9.45 7.31
CA GLY A 184 -22.09 10.43 6.30
C GLY A 184 -23.33 10.00 5.51
N PRO A 185 -23.81 10.85 4.60
CA PRO A 185 -24.87 10.50 3.65
C PRO A 185 -24.49 9.24 2.87
N ALA A 186 -25.44 8.36 2.55
CA ALA A 186 -25.14 7.15 1.79
C ALA A 186 -24.22 7.47 0.60
N SER A 187 -23.11 6.73 0.49
CA SER A 187 -22.15 6.92 -0.59
C SER A 187 -22.86 6.80 -1.94
N GLU A 188 -22.42 7.61 -2.91
CA GLU A 188 -22.81 7.42 -4.31
C GLU A 188 -22.22 6.13 -4.90
N GLN A 189 -21.22 5.56 -4.23
CA GLN A 189 -20.60 4.28 -4.55
C GLN A 189 -21.40 3.18 -3.84
N ASP A 190 -22.08 2.34 -4.63
CA ASP A 190 -22.95 1.23 -4.20
C ASP A 190 -22.14 0.03 -3.62
N ASP A 191 -21.19 0.31 -2.72
CA ASP A 191 -20.30 -0.68 -2.08
C ASP A 191 -20.72 -0.96 -0.63
N PRO A 192 -21.26 -2.15 -0.33
CA PRO A 192 -21.75 -2.48 1.01
C PRO A 192 -20.64 -2.83 2.02
N ARG A 193 -19.37 -2.89 1.60
CA ARG A 193 -18.24 -3.25 2.47
C ARG A 193 -18.05 -2.22 3.58
N HIS A 194 -17.48 -2.67 4.69
CA HIS A 194 -17.14 -1.79 5.80
C HIS A 194 -16.10 -0.74 5.32
N PRO A 195 -16.15 0.54 5.76
CA PRO A 195 -15.25 1.60 5.28
C PRO A 195 -13.76 1.24 5.35
N MET A 196 -13.34 0.58 6.43
CA MET A 196 -11.98 0.05 6.56
C MET A 196 -11.62 -0.97 5.48
N GLU A 197 -12.53 -1.89 5.15
CA GLU A 197 -12.30 -2.92 4.12
C GLU A 197 -12.21 -2.27 2.74
N ARG A 198 -13.08 -1.30 2.46
CA ARG A 198 -12.99 -0.47 1.24
C ARG A 198 -11.64 0.23 1.14
N ALA A 199 -11.20 0.87 2.21
CA ALA A 199 -9.90 1.53 2.27
C ALA A 199 -8.74 0.54 2.07
N ILE A 200 -8.75 -0.64 2.70
CA ILE A 200 -7.70 -1.66 2.50
C ILE A 200 -7.61 -2.06 1.03
N ASN A 201 -8.76 -2.41 0.43
CA ASN A 201 -8.81 -2.89 -0.94
C ASN A 201 -8.35 -1.79 -1.91
N HIS A 202 -8.90 -0.59 -1.79
CA HIS A 202 -8.57 0.52 -2.68
C HIS A 202 -7.10 0.95 -2.52
N LEU A 203 -6.59 1.11 -1.29
CA LEU A 203 -5.20 1.49 -1.06
C LEU A 203 -4.21 0.40 -1.50
N GLY A 204 -4.59 -0.88 -1.38
CA GLY A 204 -3.83 -2.00 -1.94
C GLY A 204 -3.73 -1.95 -3.47
N GLU A 205 -4.77 -1.47 -4.14
CA GLU A 205 -4.80 -1.32 -5.60
C GLU A 205 -4.02 -0.07 -6.08
N VAL A 206 -4.22 1.09 -5.45
CA VAL A 206 -3.66 2.36 -5.95
C VAL A 206 -2.28 2.69 -5.36
N PHE A 207 -1.91 2.08 -4.23
CA PHE A 207 -0.60 2.21 -3.59
C PHE A 207 0.04 0.85 -3.27
N PRO A 208 0.16 -0.06 -4.26
CA PRO A 208 0.72 -1.40 -4.07
C PRO A 208 2.22 -1.35 -3.75
N LEU A 209 2.75 -2.42 -3.15
CA LEU A 209 4.17 -2.50 -2.81
C LEU A 209 5.05 -2.36 -4.05
N GLU A 210 4.73 -3.11 -5.10
CA GLU A 210 5.44 -3.10 -6.37
C GLU A 210 4.72 -2.25 -7.41
N THR A 211 5.48 -1.42 -8.11
CA THR A 211 4.97 -0.58 -9.20
C THR A 211 5.94 -0.57 -10.38
N PRO A 212 5.45 -0.35 -11.61
CA PRO A 212 6.32 -0.15 -12.78
C PRO A 212 7.29 1.03 -12.58
N GLU A 213 6.84 2.11 -11.95
CA GLU A 213 7.65 3.30 -11.65
C GLU A 213 8.81 2.95 -10.72
N TRP A 214 8.54 2.18 -9.66
CA TRP A 214 9.59 1.71 -8.75
C TRP A 214 10.55 0.74 -9.43
N SER A 215 10.06 -0.23 -10.20
CA SER A 215 10.89 -1.16 -10.96
C SER A 215 11.85 -0.42 -11.90
N ALA A 216 11.35 0.57 -12.65
CA ALA A 216 12.16 1.37 -13.57
C ALA A 216 13.18 2.26 -12.84
N TRP A 217 12.78 2.87 -11.73
CA TRP A 217 13.63 3.75 -10.93
C TRP A 217 14.72 2.96 -10.21
N SER A 218 14.36 1.90 -9.50
CA SER A 218 15.24 1.10 -8.66
C SER A 218 16.37 0.44 -9.44
N ALA A 219 16.09 -0.04 -10.66
CA ALA A 219 17.08 -0.62 -11.57
C ALA A 219 18.18 0.37 -12.02
N ASN A 220 17.92 1.67 -11.94
CA ASN A 220 18.82 2.73 -12.42
C ASN A 220 19.29 3.67 -11.29
N LYS A 221 18.99 3.35 -10.02
CA LYS A 221 19.44 4.14 -8.87
C LYS A 221 20.97 4.24 -8.88
N ARG A 222 21.46 5.47 -8.81
CA ARG A 222 22.89 5.77 -8.69
C ARG A 222 23.10 6.92 -7.71
N PRO A 223 24.25 6.98 -7.01
CA PRO A 223 24.61 8.15 -6.22
C PRO A 223 24.49 9.41 -7.08
N ALA A 224 23.74 10.39 -6.56
CA ALA A 224 23.53 11.64 -7.27
C ALA A 224 24.84 12.43 -7.35
N ARG A 225 25.22 12.85 -8.56
CA ARG A 225 26.36 13.74 -8.77
C ARG A 225 25.88 15.19 -8.64
N LEU A 226 25.83 15.67 -7.39
CA LEU A 226 25.29 16.99 -7.06
C LEU A 226 26.36 18.06 -6.86
N GLU A 227 27.62 17.66 -6.71
CA GLU A 227 28.75 18.58 -6.51
C GLU A 227 28.83 19.60 -7.66
N GLY A 228 28.98 20.87 -7.30
CA GLY A 228 29.09 21.96 -8.26
C GLY A 228 28.34 23.21 -7.84
N THR A 229 28.26 24.15 -8.79
CA THR A 229 27.53 25.41 -8.61
C THR A 229 26.25 25.38 -9.44
N TRP A 230 25.12 25.56 -8.76
CA TRP A 230 23.79 25.56 -9.35
C TRP A 230 23.24 26.98 -9.38
N THR A 231 22.70 27.41 -10.50
CA THR A 231 21.90 28.65 -10.53
C THR A 231 20.50 28.32 -10.04
N ILE A 232 19.98 29.10 -9.10
CA ILE A 232 18.68 28.90 -8.49
C ILE A 232 17.77 30.11 -8.71
N SER A 233 16.48 29.83 -8.87
CA SER A 233 15.41 30.83 -8.92
C SER A 233 14.24 30.32 -8.10
N GLY A 234 13.53 31.22 -7.42
CA GLY A 234 12.35 30.88 -6.64
C GLY A 234 11.47 32.08 -6.35
N HIS A 235 10.44 31.86 -5.53
CA HIS A 235 9.53 32.91 -5.07
C HIS A 235 9.17 32.65 -3.62
N GLU A 236 9.27 33.67 -2.78
CA GLU A 236 8.82 33.61 -1.39
C GLU A 236 7.47 34.33 -1.24
N PRO A 237 6.40 33.63 -0.82
CA PRO A 237 5.10 34.24 -0.58
C PRO A 237 5.21 35.48 0.31
N GLY A 238 4.64 36.59 -0.14
CA GLY A 238 4.68 37.88 0.58
C GLY A 238 5.99 38.67 0.46
N LYS A 239 7.06 38.12 -0.14
CA LYS A 239 8.32 38.86 -0.37
C LYS A 239 8.67 39.07 -1.84
N GLY A 240 8.40 38.09 -2.71
CA GLY A 240 8.66 38.20 -4.15
C GLY A 240 9.72 37.22 -4.68
N PRO A 241 10.23 37.46 -5.91
CA PRO A 241 11.16 36.55 -6.57
C PRO A 241 12.56 36.56 -5.93
N LEU A 242 13.21 35.41 -5.94
CA LEU A 242 14.55 35.16 -5.43
C LEU A 242 15.41 34.54 -6.53
N TYR A 243 16.68 34.97 -6.63
CA TYR A 243 17.65 34.43 -7.58
C TYR A 243 19.01 34.32 -6.89
N GLY A 244 19.81 33.35 -7.29
CA GLY A 244 21.17 33.22 -6.74
C GLY A 244 21.89 31.98 -7.24
N THR A 245 22.92 31.60 -6.51
CA THR A 245 23.66 30.37 -6.73
C THR A 245 23.70 29.54 -5.45
N MET A 246 23.63 28.22 -5.62
CA MET A 246 23.82 27.24 -4.56
C MET A 246 25.08 26.43 -4.87
N MET A 247 26.01 26.39 -3.93
CA MET A 247 27.23 25.58 -4.05
C MET A 247 27.07 24.32 -3.23
N ILE A 248 27.29 23.17 -3.86
CA ILE A 248 27.28 21.86 -3.20
C ILE A 248 28.72 21.32 -3.24
N SER A 249 29.28 21.06 -2.06
CA SER A 249 30.57 20.42 -1.85
C SER A 249 30.39 19.13 -1.04
N VAL A 250 31.15 18.10 -1.38
CA VAL A 250 31.17 16.79 -0.68
C VAL A 250 32.32 16.68 0.30
#